data_AF-A0A430J602-F1
#
_entry.id   AF-A0A430J602-F1
#
_cell.length_a   1.000
_cell.length_b   1.000
_cell.length_c   1.000
_cell.angle_alpha   90.00
_cell.angle_beta   90.00
_cell.angle_gamma   90.00
#
_symmetry.space_group_name_H-M   'P 1'
#
loop_
_entity.id
_entity.type
_entity.pdbx_description
1 polymer ?
#
loop_
_entity_poly.entity_id
_entity_poly.type
_entity_poly.pdbx_seq_one_letter_code
_entity_poly.pdbx_strand_id
1 'polypeptide(L)'
;MLNSEQVRFLNVKWLCLAVLLVLVSLVTFQRSAKAAGPYEVGAFYFDNWNPQLNPSAISNYKKIYGSSANQWSGVTDMLTVPGLWGFGPLPNREPLQGWYDDRNQSVVDQQILQAASRGLDHFAFYYYWSEAGGGERPGQQSIYNFINSPYKDLMKFYMYFIADGQWPASDWNTYMVPKLVSMMQDPSYKKTPDGRPIVGFYGNFAARLGGATQWQTALQSLRTAAQNAGLPNPLLLDAAYRNLQPSITAGMDGFLPLNLAGIGLDSHQYVPEDYATSYPPAWNDFVYATYPPGSGYENYENYLLIPGGISGYDPRPWGKGTIITSTPTPAR
;
A
#
# COMPACT_ATOMS: atom_id res chain seq x y z
N MET A 1 25.35 -61.92 9.59
CA MET A 1 25.46 -61.12 10.82
C MET A 1 26.24 -59.86 10.48
N LEU A 2 25.61 -58.68 10.51
CA LEU A 2 26.31 -57.41 10.33
C LEU A 2 27.18 -57.17 11.57
N ASN A 3 28.45 -56.77 11.37
CA ASN A 3 29.33 -56.46 12.48
C ASN A 3 28.88 -55.15 13.18
N SER A 4 29.33 -54.94 14.42
CA SER A 4 28.89 -53.82 15.27
C SER A 4 29.13 -52.43 14.66
N GLU A 5 30.09 -52.30 13.75
CA GLU A 5 30.35 -51.04 13.03
C GLU A 5 29.34 -50.78 11.92
N GLN A 6 28.95 -51.80 11.15
CA GLN A 6 27.92 -51.65 10.11
C GLN A 6 26.54 -51.28 10.69
N VAL A 7 26.22 -51.78 11.87
CA VAL A 7 24.98 -51.40 12.60
C VAL A 7 25.04 -49.93 13.06
N ARG A 8 26.22 -49.45 13.52
CA ARG A 8 26.40 -48.03 13.91
C ARG A 8 26.27 -47.09 12.70
N PHE A 9 26.84 -47.42 11.55
CA PHE A 9 26.73 -46.60 10.34
C PHE A 9 25.30 -46.57 9.78
N LEU A 10 24.55 -47.67 9.87
CA LEU A 10 23.14 -47.71 9.47
C LEU A 10 22.30 -46.78 10.37
N ASN A 11 22.52 -46.83 11.69
CA ASN A 11 21.78 -46.03 12.66
C ASN A 11 22.02 -44.52 12.52
N VAL A 12 23.25 -44.09 12.19
CA VAL A 12 23.55 -42.67 11.94
C VAL A 12 22.86 -42.17 10.66
N LYS A 13 22.81 -42.98 9.59
CA LYS A 13 22.11 -42.60 8.35
C LYS A 13 20.60 -42.46 8.55
N TRP A 14 19.98 -43.36 9.30
CA TRP A 14 18.56 -43.28 9.63
C TRP A 14 18.24 -42.09 10.54
N LEU A 15 19.14 -41.78 11.48
CA LEU A 15 19.00 -40.59 12.33
C LEU A 15 19.12 -39.29 11.52
N CYS A 16 20.09 -39.20 10.60
CA CYS A 16 20.22 -38.04 9.71
C CYS A 16 19.02 -37.90 8.76
N LEU A 17 18.49 -39.00 8.22
CA LEU A 17 17.30 -38.98 7.37
C LEU A 17 16.05 -38.56 8.15
N ALA A 18 15.89 -39.03 9.39
CA ALA A 18 14.79 -38.63 10.26
C ALA A 18 14.90 -37.15 10.66
N VAL A 19 16.10 -36.65 10.99
CA VAL A 19 16.33 -35.23 11.26
C VAL A 19 16.06 -34.38 10.01
N LEU A 20 16.48 -34.82 8.83
CA LEU A 20 16.20 -34.12 7.58
C LEU A 20 14.69 -34.08 7.27
N LEU A 21 13.97 -35.19 7.49
CA LEU A 21 12.52 -35.26 7.32
C LEU A 21 11.78 -34.41 8.35
N VAL A 22 12.27 -34.32 9.59
CA VAL A 22 11.72 -33.44 10.63
C VAL A 22 11.98 -31.97 10.32
N LEU A 23 13.17 -31.63 9.80
CA LEU A 23 13.48 -30.26 9.37
C LEU A 23 12.69 -29.85 8.12
N VAL A 24 12.55 -30.74 7.13
CA VAL A 24 11.71 -30.50 5.95
C VAL A 24 10.24 -30.37 6.34
N SER A 25 9.76 -31.18 7.30
CA SER A 25 8.38 -31.07 7.80
C SER A 25 8.17 -29.82 8.66
N LEU A 26 9.14 -29.35 9.45
CA LEU A 26 9.08 -28.06 10.17
C LEU A 26 9.10 -26.85 9.22
N VAL A 27 9.89 -26.90 8.15
CA VAL A 27 9.93 -25.85 7.11
C VAL A 27 8.64 -25.83 6.29
N THR A 28 8.00 -26.98 6.05
CA THR A 28 6.68 -27.03 5.39
C THR A 28 5.52 -26.68 6.33
N PHE A 29 5.62 -26.96 7.63
CA PHE A 29 4.61 -26.54 8.62
C PHE A 29 4.60 -25.03 8.85
N GLN A 30 5.76 -24.35 8.81
CA GLN A 30 5.80 -22.89 8.83
C GLN A 30 5.26 -22.23 7.56
N ARG A 31 5.12 -22.98 6.45
CA ARG A 31 4.50 -22.50 5.21
C ARG A 31 2.97 -22.59 5.18
N SER A 32 2.31 -23.10 6.22
CA SER A 32 0.85 -23.16 6.23
C SER A 32 0.26 -22.98 7.62
N ALA A 33 -0.06 -21.72 7.90
CA ALA A 33 -1.39 -21.34 8.37
C ALA A 33 -1.62 -19.87 8.03
N LYS A 34 -1.76 -19.56 6.73
CA LYS A 34 -2.59 -18.41 6.35
C LYS A 34 -3.95 -18.67 7.00
N ALA A 35 -4.40 -17.78 7.88
CA ALA A 35 -5.80 -17.85 8.33
C ALA A 35 -6.64 -17.67 7.05
N ALA A 36 -7.14 -18.77 6.51
CA ALA A 36 -7.93 -18.80 5.29
C ALA A 36 -9.30 -18.22 5.60
N GLY A 37 -9.35 -16.90 5.80
CA GLY A 37 -10.60 -16.15 5.78
C GLY A 37 -11.13 -16.06 4.35
N PRO A 38 -12.43 -15.82 4.16
CA PRO A 38 -13.03 -15.69 2.84
C PRO A 38 -12.64 -14.38 2.13
N TYR A 39 -11.84 -13.53 2.77
CA TYR A 39 -11.49 -12.19 2.30
C TYR A 39 -9.99 -12.08 2.03
N GLU A 40 -9.65 -11.33 0.98
CA GLU A 40 -8.28 -10.85 0.78
C GLU A 40 -8.14 -9.44 1.37
N VAL A 41 -7.13 -9.22 2.22
CA VAL A 41 -6.89 -7.95 2.90
C VAL A 41 -5.51 -7.41 2.52
N GLY A 42 -5.49 -6.20 1.98
CA GLY A 42 -4.26 -5.49 1.62
C GLY A 42 -3.96 -4.31 2.55
N ALA A 43 -2.72 -3.83 2.49
CA ALA A 43 -2.34 -2.57 3.11
C ALA A 43 -1.61 -1.67 2.11
N PHE A 44 -1.92 -0.37 2.14
CA PHE A 44 -1.10 0.63 1.46
C PHE A 44 0.27 0.71 2.13
N TYR A 45 1.33 0.62 1.33
CA TYR A 45 2.70 0.73 1.80
C TYR A 45 3.28 2.08 1.37
N PHE A 46 3.66 2.88 2.36
CA PHE A 46 4.24 4.21 2.19
C PHE A 46 5.75 4.15 2.40
N ASP A 47 6.51 4.52 1.38
CA ASP A 47 7.97 4.43 1.28
C ASP A 47 8.68 5.77 1.54
N ASN A 48 8.07 6.64 2.36
CA ASN A 48 8.55 7.99 2.63
C ASN A 48 9.40 8.09 3.91
N TRP A 49 9.84 6.98 4.48
CA TRP A 49 10.67 6.94 5.69
C TRP A 49 12.15 6.81 5.33
N ASN A 50 12.61 7.68 4.42
CA ASN A 50 14.00 7.81 4.02
C ASN A 50 14.32 9.23 3.51
N PRO A 51 15.61 9.63 3.48
CA PRO A 51 16.00 10.98 3.10
C PRO A 51 15.97 11.29 1.61
N GLN A 52 15.76 10.30 0.73
CA GLN A 52 15.82 10.49 -0.72
C GLN A 52 14.46 10.79 -1.35
N LEU A 53 13.37 10.24 -0.80
CA LEU A 53 12.05 10.41 -1.42
C LEU A 53 11.50 11.82 -1.23
N ASN A 54 11.73 12.44 -0.07
CA ASN A 54 11.24 13.77 0.24
C ASN A 54 12.28 14.65 0.96
N PRO A 55 13.39 15.01 0.28
CA PRO A 55 14.44 15.86 0.87
C PRO A 55 13.91 17.26 1.24
N SER A 56 12.88 17.74 0.54
CA SER A 56 12.22 19.01 0.83
C SER A 56 11.53 19.01 2.20
N ALA A 57 10.86 17.91 2.57
CA ALA A 57 10.27 17.77 3.91
C ALA A 57 11.35 17.85 5.00
N ILE A 58 12.47 17.13 4.84
CA ILE A 58 13.59 17.16 5.80
C ILE A 58 14.19 18.57 5.89
N SER A 59 14.36 19.26 4.77
CA SER A 59 14.82 20.65 4.74
C SER A 59 13.87 21.58 5.51
N ASN A 60 12.56 21.38 5.38
CA ASN A 60 11.57 22.12 6.15
C ASN A 60 11.59 21.75 7.63
N TYR A 61 11.75 20.48 7.98
CA TYR A 61 11.92 20.05 9.36
C TYR A 61 13.17 20.66 9.98
N LYS A 62 14.27 20.78 9.24
CA LYS A 62 15.48 21.44 9.72
C LYS A 62 15.26 22.91 10.08
N LYS A 63 14.39 23.61 9.35
CA LYS A 63 14.02 25.00 9.66
C LYS A 63 13.17 25.12 10.93
N ILE A 64 12.35 24.10 11.22
CA ILE A 64 11.39 24.10 12.32
C ILE A 64 12.02 23.55 13.62
N TYR A 65 12.72 22.42 13.52
CA TYR A 65 13.22 21.62 14.64
C TYR A 65 14.74 21.65 14.79
N GLY A 66 15.47 22.27 13.85
CA GLY A 66 16.92 22.46 13.94
C GLY A 66 17.78 21.38 13.25
N SER A 67 19.08 21.40 13.54
CA SER A 67 20.10 20.71 12.73
C SER A 67 20.08 19.18 12.77
N SER A 68 19.41 18.57 13.74
CA SER A 68 19.27 17.12 13.89
C SER A 68 18.12 16.51 13.05
N ALA A 69 17.48 17.32 12.20
CA ALA A 69 16.33 16.86 11.44
C ALA A 69 16.64 15.70 10.49
N ASN A 70 15.76 14.70 10.47
CA ASN A 70 15.84 13.48 9.68
C ASN A 70 14.47 13.12 9.10
N GLN A 71 14.35 11.97 8.43
CA GLN A 71 13.12 11.50 7.79
C GLN A 71 11.94 11.29 8.75
N TRP A 72 12.21 11.14 10.06
CA TRP A 72 11.22 11.02 11.11
C TRP A 72 10.99 12.32 11.88
N SER A 73 11.66 13.42 11.51
CA SER A 73 11.41 14.71 12.15
C SER A 73 9.99 15.21 11.90
N GLY A 74 9.47 15.98 12.85
CA GLY A 74 8.04 16.29 12.96
C GLY A 74 7.21 15.16 13.58
N VAL A 75 7.53 13.89 13.32
CA VAL A 75 6.90 12.74 14.00
C VAL A 75 7.57 12.53 15.36
N THR A 76 8.87 12.28 15.38
CA THR A 76 9.67 12.12 16.61
C THR A 76 9.52 13.32 17.54
N ASP A 77 9.67 14.53 17.00
CA ASP A 77 9.56 15.80 17.74
C ASP A 77 8.18 16.01 18.43
N MET A 78 7.14 15.27 18.04
CA MET A 78 5.80 15.33 18.64
C MET A 78 5.48 14.11 19.52
N LEU A 79 6.10 12.95 19.23
CA LEU A 79 5.85 11.72 19.97
C LEU A 79 6.68 11.62 21.25
N THR A 80 7.90 12.16 21.26
CA THR A 80 8.85 11.98 22.39
C THR A 80 8.95 13.19 23.31
N VAL A 81 8.49 14.37 22.86
CA VAL A 81 8.42 15.61 23.66
C VAL A 81 7.09 16.33 23.39
N PRO A 82 6.58 17.17 24.31
CA PRO A 82 5.50 18.09 23.98
C PRO A 82 5.92 18.96 22.80
N GLY A 83 5.28 18.77 21.65
CA GLY A 83 5.66 19.47 20.43
C GLY A 83 5.38 20.97 20.51
N LEU A 84 5.86 21.71 19.49
CA LEU A 84 5.73 23.19 19.40
C LEU A 84 4.30 23.71 19.54
N TRP A 85 3.31 22.85 19.35
CA TRP A 85 1.88 23.16 19.43
C TRP A 85 1.18 22.62 20.69
N GLY A 86 1.95 22.17 21.69
CA GLY A 86 1.44 21.72 22.99
C GLY A 86 0.83 20.31 23.01
N PHE A 87 1.12 19.48 22.00
CA PHE A 87 0.65 18.09 21.92
C PHE A 87 1.76 17.11 22.27
N GLY A 88 1.43 16.00 22.92
CA GLY A 88 2.37 14.93 23.27
C GLY A 88 2.97 15.02 24.67
N PRO A 89 3.84 14.07 25.06
CA PRO A 89 4.31 12.94 24.24
C PRO A 89 3.23 11.85 24.06
N LEU A 90 3.30 11.13 22.94
CA LEU A 90 2.46 9.96 22.62
C LEU A 90 3.37 8.75 22.33
N PRO A 91 4.13 8.27 23.33
CA PRO A 91 5.20 7.29 23.12
C PRO A 91 4.68 5.93 22.65
N ASN A 92 3.39 5.64 22.82
CA ASN A 92 2.74 4.41 22.34
C ASN A 92 2.60 4.32 20.80
N ARG A 93 3.22 5.24 20.06
CA ARG A 93 3.22 5.29 18.59
C ARG A 93 4.62 5.28 17.98
N GLU A 94 5.66 5.04 18.79
CA GLU A 94 6.98 4.73 18.26
C GLU A 94 6.93 3.44 17.43
N PRO A 95 7.55 3.40 16.23
CA PRO A 95 7.60 2.17 15.45
C PRO A 95 8.31 1.06 16.22
N LEU A 96 7.74 -0.15 16.23
CA LEU A 96 8.35 -1.29 16.92
C LEU A 96 9.74 -1.67 16.38
N GLN A 97 10.07 -1.28 15.16
CA GLN A 97 11.38 -1.48 14.52
C GLN A 97 12.34 -0.29 14.74
N GLY A 98 11.94 0.69 15.58
CA GLY A 98 12.65 1.95 15.77
C GLY A 98 12.50 2.91 14.58
N TRP A 99 13.28 4.00 14.63
CA TRP A 99 13.29 5.05 13.60
C TRP A 99 14.10 4.63 12.37
N TYR A 100 13.53 3.73 11.57
CA TYR A 100 14.22 3.03 10.48
C TYR A 100 14.44 3.89 9.21
N ASP A 101 15.20 3.34 8.27
CA ASP A 101 15.26 3.78 6.87
C ASP A 101 14.68 2.64 6.01
N ASP A 102 13.55 2.89 5.34
CA ASP A 102 12.81 1.87 4.59
C ASP A 102 13.53 1.40 3.30
N ARG A 103 14.67 2.00 2.97
CA ARG A 103 15.56 1.51 1.90
C ARG A 103 16.39 0.30 2.34
N ASN A 104 16.41 -0.03 3.63
CA ASN A 104 17.16 -1.18 4.14
C ASN A 104 16.37 -2.50 3.95
N GLN A 105 17.02 -3.52 3.38
CA GLN A 105 16.42 -4.83 3.16
C GLN A 105 15.82 -5.43 4.44
N SER A 106 16.54 -5.38 5.56
CA SER A 106 16.11 -5.97 6.83
C SER A 106 14.83 -5.34 7.38
N VAL A 107 14.56 -4.07 7.06
CA VAL A 107 13.34 -3.36 7.48
C VAL A 107 12.14 -3.92 6.71
N VAL A 108 12.27 -4.02 5.38
CA VAL A 108 11.21 -4.56 4.52
C VAL A 108 10.95 -6.04 4.82
N ASP A 109 11.99 -6.83 5.07
CA ASP A 109 11.86 -8.23 5.49
C ASP A 109 11.03 -8.35 6.77
N GLN A 110 11.32 -7.53 7.79
CA GLN A 110 10.56 -7.53 9.04
C GLN A 110 9.11 -7.06 8.83
N GLN A 111 8.88 -6.08 7.97
CA GLN A 111 7.52 -5.61 7.66
C GLN A 111 6.69 -6.67 6.92
N ILE A 112 7.28 -7.42 5.98
CA ILE A 112 6.63 -8.57 5.34
C ILE A 112 6.24 -9.60 6.39
N LEU A 113 7.17 -9.98 7.29
CA LEU A 113 6.88 -10.94 8.36
C LEU A 113 5.79 -10.45 9.31
N GLN A 114 5.81 -9.17 9.69
CA GLN A 114 4.80 -8.58 10.57
C GLN A 114 3.41 -8.54 9.92
N ALA A 115 3.34 -8.20 8.64
CA ALA A 115 2.10 -8.14 7.89
C ALA A 115 1.52 -9.54 7.62
N ALA A 116 2.34 -10.45 7.10
CA ALA A 116 1.93 -11.83 6.82
C ALA A 116 1.46 -12.56 8.08
N SER A 117 2.17 -12.39 9.21
CA SER A 117 1.77 -13.00 10.50
C SER A 117 0.45 -12.47 11.07
N ARG A 118 -0.07 -11.36 10.53
CA ARG A 118 -1.36 -10.75 10.90
C ARG A 118 -2.43 -10.96 9.84
N GLY A 119 -2.17 -11.80 8.83
CA GLY A 119 -3.13 -12.16 7.80
C GLY A 119 -3.28 -11.14 6.67
N LEU A 120 -2.35 -10.20 6.51
CA LEU A 120 -2.31 -9.37 5.31
C LEU A 120 -1.82 -10.19 4.12
N ASP A 121 -2.53 -10.07 3.00
CA ASP A 121 -2.26 -10.79 1.76
C ASP A 121 -1.27 -10.07 0.86
N HIS A 122 -1.29 -8.74 0.88
CA HIS A 122 -0.52 -7.96 -0.06
C HIS A 122 -0.26 -6.53 0.39
N PHE A 123 0.76 -5.92 -0.23
CA PHE A 123 0.99 -4.49 -0.18
C PHE A 123 0.60 -3.79 -1.48
N ALA A 124 -0.04 -2.64 -1.36
CA ALA A 124 -0.21 -1.67 -2.44
C ALA A 124 0.88 -0.60 -2.28
N PHE A 125 2.00 -0.77 -2.98
CA PHE A 125 3.14 0.14 -2.86
C PHE A 125 2.83 1.45 -3.54
N TYR A 126 2.96 2.54 -2.80
CA TYR A 126 2.99 3.86 -3.40
C TYR A 126 4.15 3.94 -4.39
N TYR A 127 3.87 4.53 -5.54
CA TYR A 127 4.83 4.63 -6.62
C TYR A 127 4.78 6.00 -7.27
N TYR A 128 5.96 6.58 -7.45
CA TYR A 128 6.19 7.97 -7.81
C TYR A 128 7.13 8.06 -9.00
N TRP A 129 6.86 9.03 -9.87
CA TRP A 129 7.79 9.38 -10.95
C TRP A 129 8.64 10.59 -10.56
N SER A 130 9.85 10.66 -11.11
CA SER A 130 10.73 11.80 -10.95
C SER A 130 10.12 13.03 -11.62
N GLU A 131 10.15 14.18 -10.93
CA GLU A 131 9.73 15.46 -11.51
C GLU A 131 10.63 15.89 -12.69
N ALA A 132 11.89 15.46 -12.67
CA ALA A 132 12.80 15.66 -13.80
C ALA A 132 12.48 14.78 -15.01
N GLY A 133 11.57 13.81 -14.86
CA GLY A 133 11.30 12.77 -15.83
C GLY A 133 12.45 11.76 -15.97
N GLY A 134 12.34 10.89 -16.97
CA GLY A 134 13.33 9.89 -17.36
C GLY A 134 13.48 8.70 -16.41
N GLY A 135 12.75 8.68 -15.29
CA GLY A 135 12.83 7.57 -14.34
C GLY A 135 11.99 7.76 -13.09
N GLU A 136 12.02 6.72 -12.26
CA GLU A 136 11.35 6.67 -10.97
C GLU A 136 11.94 7.72 -10.02
N ARG A 137 11.12 8.21 -9.09
CA ARG A 137 11.63 9.09 -8.04
C ARG A 137 12.65 8.32 -7.17
N PRO A 138 13.80 8.92 -6.79
CA PRO A 138 14.73 8.29 -5.86
C PRO A 138 14.08 8.02 -4.49
N GLY A 139 14.56 7.01 -3.76
CA GLY A 139 14.07 6.68 -2.41
C GLY A 139 13.03 5.57 -2.34
N GLN A 140 12.57 5.04 -3.48
CA GLN A 140 11.54 4.00 -3.55
C GLN A 140 12.11 2.57 -3.50
N GLN A 141 13.24 2.36 -2.80
CA GLN A 141 13.92 1.05 -2.80
C GLN A 141 13.11 -0.07 -2.11
N SER A 142 12.12 0.29 -1.29
CA SER A 142 11.33 -0.68 -0.51
C SER A 142 10.60 -1.72 -1.38
N ILE A 143 10.07 -1.34 -2.55
CA ILE A 143 9.43 -2.28 -3.49
C ILE A 143 10.43 -3.29 -4.06
N TYR A 144 11.66 -2.87 -4.35
CA TYR A 144 12.72 -3.76 -4.83
C TYR A 144 13.22 -4.68 -3.72
N ASN A 145 13.33 -4.15 -2.51
CA ASN A 145 13.64 -4.96 -1.33
C ASN A 145 12.54 -6.01 -1.10
N PHE A 146 11.27 -5.68 -1.32
CA PHE A 146 10.18 -6.68 -1.28
C PHE A 146 10.41 -7.77 -2.33
N ILE A 147 10.66 -7.40 -3.59
CA ILE A 147 10.88 -8.34 -4.70
C ILE A 147 12.12 -9.24 -4.47
N ASN A 148 13.13 -8.73 -3.78
CA ASN A 148 14.36 -9.45 -3.46
C ASN A 148 14.31 -10.18 -2.10
N SER A 149 13.26 -9.98 -1.30
CA SER A 149 13.15 -10.55 0.03
C SER A 149 13.07 -12.08 -0.02
N PRO A 150 13.76 -12.81 0.88
CA PRO A 150 13.55 -14.25 1.04
C PRO A 150 12.13 -14.60 1.53
N TYR A 151 11.36 -13.60 2.00
CA TYR A 151 10.00 -13.76 2.51
C TYR A 151 8.92 -13.31 1.51
N LYS A 152 9.29 -12.92 0.29
CA LYS A 152 8.36 -12.37 -0.72
C LYS A 152 7.23 -13.29 -1.16
N ASP A 153 7.33 -14.59 -0.87
CA ASP A 153 6.29 -15.56 -1.20
C ASP A 153 5.16 -15.60 -0.16
N LEU A 154 5.35 -14.93 1.00
CA LEU A 154 4.33 -14.86 2.05
C LEU A 154 3.20 -13.88 1.70
N MET A 155 3.46 -12.92 0.82
CA MET A 155 2.53 -11.87 0.44
C MET A 155 2.66 -11.55 -1.05
N LYS A 156 1.68 -10.87 -1.61
CA LYS A 156 1.76 -10.30 -2.96
C LYS A 156 2.01 -8.79 -2.89
N PHE A 157 2.27 -8.17 -4.02
CA PHE A 157 2.33 -6.71 -4.11
C PHE A 157 1.72 -6.20 -5.39
N TYR A 158 1.25 -4.97 -5.41
CA TYR A 158 1.01 -4.25 -6.66
C TYR A 158 1.37 -2.77 -6.51
N MET A 159 1.41 -2.06 -7.64
CA MET A 159 1.75 -0.63 -7.65
C MET A 159 0.50 0.23 -7.54
N TYR A 160 0.62 1.26 -6.72
CA TYR A 160 -0.35 2.32 -6.54
C TYR A 160 0.29 3.65 -6.96
N PHE A 161 0.08 4.03 -8.22
CA PHE A 161 0.77 5.15 -8.84
C PHE A 161 0.16 6.49 -8.39
N ILE A 162 0.97 7.32 -7.77
CA ILE A 162 0.62 8.66 -7.32
C ILE A 162 1.00 9.71 -8.37
N ALA A 163 0.04 10.53 -8.81
CA ALA A 163 0.25 11.69 -9.68
C ALA A 163 0.85 12.91 -8.95
N ASP A 164 1.91 12.67 -8.16
CA ASP A 164 2.62 13.69 -7.40
C ASP A 164 3.77 14.32 -8.20
N GLY A 165 4.03 15.62 -7.95
CA GLY A 165 5.03 16.40 -8.68
C GLY A 165 4.68 16.64 -10.17
N GLN A 166 5.43 17.50 -10.86
CA GLN A 166 5.27 17.73 -12.31
C GLN A 166 6.24 16.82 -13.07
N TRP A 167 5.75 15.88 -13.87
CA TRP A 167 6.59 15.04 -14.73
C TRP A 167 6.19 15.16 -16.21
N PRO A 168 7.11 14.91 -17.17
CA PRO A 168 6.81 15.03 -18.59
C PRO A 168 5.77 14.02 -19.04
N ALA A 169 4.69 14.47 -19.69
CA ALA A 169 3.65 13.57 -20.21
C ALA A 169 4.20 12.55 -21.23
N SER A 170 5.28 12.88 -21.94
CA SER A 170 6.00 11.98 -22.86
C SER A 170 6.56 10.73 -22.19
N ASP A 171 6.80 10.79 -20.88
CA ASP A 171 7.35 9.66 -20.13
C ASP A 171 6.35 8.53 -19.96
N TRP A 172 5.04 8.82 -20.04
CA TRP A 172 4.00 7.83 -19.80
C TRP A 172 4.20 6.59 -20.67
N ASN A 173 4.19 6.77 -22.00
CA ASN A 173 4.37 5.64 -22.92
C ASN A 173 5.82 5.19 -23.05
N THR A 174 6.78 6.11 -22.88
CA THR A 174 8.20 5.83 -23.13
C THR A 174 8.83 5.04 -21.99
N TYR A 175 8.45 5.32 -20.74
CA TYR A 175 9.14 4.80 -19.57
C TYR A 175 8.19 4.23 -18.51
N MET A 176 7.08 4.92 -18.21
CA MET A 176 6.18 4.51 -17.13
C MET A 176 5.42 3.23 -17.48
N VAL A 177 4.77 3.16 -18.64
CA VAL A 177 4.04 1.96 -19.09
C VAL A 177 4.96 0.74 -19.17
N PRO A 178 6.14 0.79 -19.83
CA PRO A 178 7.09 -0.32 -19.81
C PRO A 178 7.48 -0.76 -18.39
N LYS A 179 7.70 0.21 -17.49
CA LYS A 179 8.03 -0.11 -16.10
C LYS A 179 6.87 -0.79 -15.38
N LEU A 180 5.65 -0.27 -15.54
CA LEU A 180 4.46 -0.83 -14.92
C LEU A 180 4.26 -2.28 -15.38
N VAL A 181 4.32 -2.53 -16.70
CA VAL A 181 4.19 -3.86 -17.30
C VAL A 181 5.29 -4.81 -16.82
N SER A 182 6.54 -4.35 -16.73
CA SER A 182 7.65 -5.17 -16.22
C SER A 182 7.40 -5.65 -14.79
N MET A 183 6.87 -4.81 -13.91
CA MET A 183 6.54 -5.23 -12.54
C MET A 183 5.37 -6.22 -12.50
N MET A 184 4.36 -6.07 -13.38
CA MET A 184 3.23 -6.99 -13.46
C MET A 184 3.61 -8.43 -13.85
N GLN A 185 4.79 -8.60 -14.46
CA GLN A 185 5.34 -9.91 -14.81
C GLN A 185 5.99 -10.64 -13.63
N ASP A 186 6.24 -9.95 -12.51
CA ASP A 186 6.81 -10.58 -11.32
C ASP A 186 5.85 -11.64 -10.73
N PRO A 187 6.32 -12.85 -10.34
CA PRO A 187 5.47 -13.90 -9.76
C PRO A 187 4.80 -13.53 -8.42
N SER A 188 5.37 -12.56 -7.68
CA SER A 188 4.78 -12.00 -6.47
C SER A 188 3.85 -10.82 -6.75
N TYR A 189 3.67 -10.42 -8.01
CA TYR A 189 2.69 -9.39 -8.35
C TYR A 189 1.25 -9.88 -8.13
N LYS A 190 0.43 -9.05 -7.50
CA LYS A 190 -0.95 -9.36 -7.16
C LYS A 190 -1.80 -9.37 -8.42
N LYS A 191 -2.54 -10.45 -8.57
CA LYS A 191 -3.50 -10.67 -9.64
C LYS A 191 -4.87 -10.99 -9.05
N THR A 192 -5.91 -10.67 -9.81
CA THR A 192 -7.27 -11.17 -9.56
C THR A 192 -7.33 -12.69 -9.74
N PRO A 193 -8.40 -13.37 -9.29
CA PRO A 193 -8.56 -14.81 -9.48
C PRO A 193 -8.53 -15.27 -10.94
N ASP A 194 -8.98 -14.43 -11.88
CA ASP A 194 -8.90 -14.65 -13.33
C ASP A 194 -7.56 -14.23 -13.96
N GLY A 195 -6.58 -13.82 -13.13
CA GLY A 195 -5.19 -13.60 -13.54
C GLY A 195 -4.85 -12.18 -13.99
N ARG A 196 -5.78 -11.21 -13.90
CA ARG A 196 -5.53 -9.81 -14.27
C ARG A 196 -4.58 -9.16 -13.28
N PRO A 197 -3.45 -8.57 -13.71
CA PRO A 197 -2.60 -7.79 -12.80
C PRO A 197 -3.36 -6.53 -12.33
N ILE A 198 -3.23 -6.20 -11.05
CA ILE A 198 -3.90 -5.04 -10.45
C ILE A 198 -2.99 -3.83 -10.48
N VAL A 199 -3.48 -2.66 -10.88
CA VAL A 199 -2.77 -1.38 -10.74
C VAL A 199 -3.73 -0.36 -10.18
N GLY A 200 -3.31 0.41 -9.17
CA GLY A 200 -4.11 1.51 -8.67
C GLY A 200 -3.50 2.88 -9.01
N PHE A 201 -4.35 3.90 -9.01
CA PHE A 201 -4.00 5.28 -9.34
C PHE A 201 -4.57 6.24 -8.31
N TYR A 202 -3.77 7.23 -7.92
CA TYR A 202 -4.19 8.32 -7.05
C TYR A 202 -3.72 9.67 -7.59
N GLY A 203 -4.61 10.66 -7.57
CA GLY A 203 -4.33 12.03 -7.99
C GLY A 203 -4.75 12.34 -9.42
N ASN A 204 -4.45 13.54 -9.88
CA ASN A 204 -5.04 14.09 -11.11
C ASN A 204 -4.21 13.78 -12.37
N PHE A 205 -4.18 12.51 -12.79
CA PHE A 205 -3.48 12.08 -14.02
C PHE A 205 -4.01 12.77 -15.29
N ALA A 206 -5.31 13.07 -15.35
CA ALA A 206 -5.91 13.80 -16.47
C ALA A 206 -5.25 15.17 -16.66
N ALA A 207 -5.08 15.96 -15.61
CA ALA A 207 -4.37 17.23 -15.72
C ALA A 207 -2.91 17.06 -16.12
N ARG A 208 -2.22 16.01 -15.65
CA ARG A 208 -0.81 15.73 -16.02
C ARG A 208 -0.62 15.40 -17.50
N LEU A 209 -1.58 14.67 -18.07
CA LEU A 209 -1.48 14.12 -19.42
C LEU A 209 -2.14 14.98 -20.49
N GLY A 210 -2.75 16.10 -20.10
CA GLY A 210 -3.35 17.07 -21.03
C GLY A 210 -4.87 16.99 -21.19
N GLY A 211 -5.56 16.24 -20.33
CA GLY A 211 -7.02 16.18 -20.27
C GLY A 211 -7.57 14.77 -20.10
N ALA A 212 -8.90 14.67 -19.99
CA ALA A 212 -9.60 13.40 -19.81
C ALA A 212 -9.39 12.43 -21.00
N THR A 213 -9.41 12.95 -22.24
CA THR A 213 -9.18 12.12 -23.44
C THR A 213 -7.77 11.53 -23.48
N GLN A 214 -6.75 12.32 -23.09
CA GLN A 214 -5.37 11.86 -23.01
C GLN A 214 -5.21 10.83 -21.89
N TRP A 215 -5.92 11.00 -20.76
CA TRP A 215 -5.91 10.01 -19.70
C TRP A 215 -6.53 8.68 -20.13
N GLN A 216 -7.68 8.71 -20.78
CA GLN A 216 -8.32 7.52 -21.34
C GLN A 216 -7.38 6.80 -22.34
N THR A 217 -6.72 7.57 -23.21
CA THR A 217 -5.73 7.03 -24.17
C THR A 217 -4.54 6.39 -23.46
N ALA A 218 -4.06 7.01 -22.37
CA ALA A 218 -2.97 6.52 -21.55
C ALA A 218 -3.31 5.22 -20.79
N LEU A 219 -4.53 5.10 -20.26
CA LEU A 219 -5.03 3.86 -19.66
C LEU A 219 -5.11 2.74 -20.72
N GLN A 220 -5.61 3.06 -21.91
CA GLN A 220 -5.67 2.10 -23.01
C GLN A 220 -4.28 1.67 -23.47
N SER A 221 -3.29 2.56 -23.51
CA SER A 221 -1.92 2.19 -23.88
C SER A 221 -1.29 1.23 -22.87
N LEU A 222 -1.57 1.41 -21.58
CA LEU A 222 -1.15 0.47 -20.52
C LEU A 222 -1.76 -0.92 -20.73
N ARG A 223 -3.07 -1.00 -20.99
CA ARG A 223 -3.76 -2.27 -21.26
C ARG A 223 -3.18 -2.98 -22.49
N THR A 224 -3.04 -2.26 -23.60
CA THR A 224 -2.44 -2.78 -24.83
C THR A 224 -1.01 -3.27 -24.59
N ALA A 225 -0.18 -2.51 -23.86
CA ALA A 225 1.19 -2.92 -23.56
C ALA A 225 1.25 -4.18 -22.68
N ALA A 226 0.39 -4.29 -21.66
CA ALA A 226 0.29 -5.48 -20.83
C ALA A 226 -0.10 -6.72 -21.66
N GLN A 227 -1.11 -6.59 -22.53
CA GLN A 227 -1.56 -7.67 -23.40
C GLN A 227 -0.48 -8.08 -24.42
N ASN A 228 0.23 -7.12 -25.01
CA ASN A 228 1.36 -7.40 -25.89
C ASN A 228 2.52 -8.11 -25.17
N ALA A 229 2.65 -7.90 -23.86
CA ALA A 229 3.62 -8.60 -23.01
C ALA A 229 3.11 -9.98 -22.51
N GLY A 230 1.97 -10.46 -23.01
CA GLY A 230 1.39 -11.76 -22.67
C GLY A 230 0.62 -11.79 -21.34
N LEU A 231 0.35 -10.64 -20.73
CA LEU A 231 -0.46 -10.54 -19.52
C LEU A 231 -1.95 -10.39 -19.88
N PRO A 232 -2.88 -10.83 -19.01
CA PRO A 232 -4.29 -10.49 -19.16
C PRO A 232 -4.51 -8.98 -19.05
N ASN A 233 -5.68 -8.51 -19.53
CA ASN A 233 -6.07 -7.11 -19.42
C ASN A 233 -6.03 -6.65 -17.94
N PRO A 234 -5.19 -5.69 -17.54
CA PRO A 234 -5.06 -5.27 -16.15
C PRO A 234 -6.37 -4.79 -15.52
N LEU A 235 -6.53 -5.00 -14.22
CA LEU A 235 -7.57 -4.36 -13.40
C LEU A 235 -7.05 -3.00 -12.94
N LEU A 236 -7.67 -1.93 -13.42
CA LEU A 236 -7.28 -0.54 -13.13
C LEU A 236 -8.19 0.02 -12.05
N LEU A 237 -7.61 0.38 -10.90
CA LEU A 237 -8.30 0.92 -9.74
C LEU A 237 -8.05 2.42 -9.60
N ASP A 238 -9.09 3.18 -9.32
CA ASP A 238 -8.99 4.59 -9.00
C ASP A 238 -9.17 4.82 -7.50
N ALA A 239 -8.47 5.84 -6.97
CA ALA A 239 -8.59 6.25 -5.57
C ALA A 239 -9.97 6.75 -5.16
N ALA A 240 -10.90 6.93 -6.11
CA ALA A 240 -12.33 7.09 -5.90
C ALA A 240 -12.69 8.25 -4.96
N TYR A 241 -13.09 9.39 -5.53
CA TYR A 241 -13.43 10.58 -4.75
C TYR A 241 -14.77 11.18 -5.18
N ARG A 242 -15.76 11.18 -4.28
CA ARG A 242 -17.11 11.75 -4.45
C ARG A 242 -17.83 11.28 -5.71
N ASN A 243 -17.53 11.88 -6.86
CA ASN A 243 -18.11 11.53 -8.15
C ASN A 243 -17.15 10.60 -8.90
N LEU A 244 -17.61 9.38 -9.20
CA LEU A 244 -16.82 8.36 -9.89
C LEU A 244 -16.95 8.43 -11.42
N GLN A 245 -17.88 9.23 -11.95
CA GLN A 245 -18.16 9.32 -13.38
C GLN A 245 -16.95 9.69 -14.24
N PRO A 246 -16.06 10.61 -13.83
CA PRO A 246 -14.83 10.88 -14.59
C PRO A 246 -13.93 9.64 -14.71
N SER A 247 -13.79 8.87 -13.63
CA SER A 247 -12.98 7.65 -13.59
C SER A 247 -13.61 6.52 -14.41
N ILE A 248 -14.94 6.37 -14.34
CA ILE A 248 -15.73 5.45 -15.18
C ILE A 248 -15.53 5.79 -16.67
N THR A 249 -15.71 7.06 -17.03
CA THR A 249 -15.56 7.54 -18.41
C THR A 249 -14.14 7.34 -18.93
N ALA A 250 -13.13 7.49 -18.07
CA ALA A 250 -11.73 7.22 -18.42
C ALA A 250 -11.44 5.72 -18.65
N GLY A 251 -12.31 4.82 -18.20
CA GLY A 251 -12.20 3.37 -18.40
C GLY A 251 -11.62 2.60 -17.22
N MET A 252 -11.65 3.17 -16.01
CA MET A 252 -11.29 2.45 -14.78
C MET A 252 -12.25 1.29 -14.52
N ASP A 253 -11.73 0.20 -13.93
CA ASP A 253 -12.51 -1.01 -13.64
C ASP A 253 -13.15 -1.00 -12.25
N GLY A 254 -12.57 -0.25 -11.31
CA GLY A 254 -13.02 -0.22 -9.94
C GLY A 254 -12.39 0.87 -9.09
N PHE A 255 -12.75 0.85 -7.82
CA PHE A 255 -12.56 1.95 -6.88
C PHE A 255 -11.93 1.43 -5.60
N LEU A 256 -10.86 2.07 -5.17
CA LEU A 256 -10.15 1.78 -3.92
C LEU A 256 -9.95 3.10 -3.17
N PRO A 257 -10.97 3.60 -2.45
CA PRO A 257 -10.87 4.82 -1.67
C PRO A 257 -9.69 4.79 -0.71
N LEU A 258 -8.82 5.80 -0.84
CA LEU A 258 -7.81 6.06 0.18
C LEU A 258 -8.50 6.55 1.46
N ASN A 259 -7.87 6.32 2.61
CA ASN A 259 -8.25 6.72 3.98
C ASN A 259 -8.94 8.08 4.21
N LEU A 260 -8.88 9.03 3.26
CA LEU A 260 -9.49 10.37 3.33
C LEU A 260 -10.49 10.67 2.22
N ALA A 261 -10.72 9.75 1.27
CA ALA A 261 -11.66 9.99 0.19
C ALA A 261 -13.08 9.84 0.75
N GLY A 262 -13.70 10.98 1.01
CA GLY A 262 -15.03 11.17 1.59
C GLY A 262 -16.18 10.70 0.69
N ILE A 263 -16.10 9.48 0.17
CA ILE A 263 -17.24 8.80 -0.40
C ILE A 263 -18.33 8.73 0.67
N GLY A 264 -19.38 9.56 0.50
CA GLY A 264 -20.49 9.67 1.44
C GLY A 264 -20.22 10.49 2.71
N LEU A 265 -19.05 11.12 2.87
CA LEU A 265 -18.65 11.79 4.13
C LEU A 265 -18.42 13.30 4.00
N ASP A 266 -18.86 13.92 2.91
CA ASP A 266 -18.64 15.35 2.65
C ASP A 266 -19.28 16.31 3.66
N SER A 267 -20.30 15.84 4.39
CA SER A 267 -20.94 16.56 5.49
C SER A 267 -20.19 16.41 6.83
N HIS A 268 -19.20 15.52 6.91
CA HIS A 268 -18.41 15.30 8.11
C HIS A 268 -17.14 16.13 8.03
N GLN A 269 -17.14 17.27 8.73
CA GLN A 269 -16.00 18.18 8.82
C GLN A 269 -14.75 17.51 9.47
N TYR A 270 -14.91 16.32 10.04
CA TYR A 270 -13.87 15.55 10.73
C TYR A 270 -13.94 14.07 10.31
N VAL A 271 -12.81 13.37 10.38
CA VAL A 271 -12.79 11.90 10.26
C VAL A 271 -13.62 11.33 11.43
N PRO A 272 -14.68 10.54 11.17
CA PRO A 272 -15.48 9.93 12.23
C PRO A 272 -14.59 9.20 13.24
N GLU A 273 -14.88 9.38 14.54
CA GLU A 273 -14.09 8.78 15.63
C GLU A 273 -14.09 7.25 15.60
N ASP A 274 -15.14 6.67 15.01
CA ASP A 274 -15.29 5.24 14.83
C ASP A 274 -15.48 4.91 13.35
N TYR A 275 -14.34 4.63 12.69
CA TYR A 275 -14.29 4.24 11.29
C TYR A 275 -15.09 2.95 11.05
N ALA A 276 -15.09 2.02 12.01
CA ALA A 276 -15.70 0.71 11.85
C ALA A 276 -17.23 0.77 11.84
N THR A 277 -17.84 1.77 12.48
CA THR A 277 -19.31 1.94 12.49
C THR A 277 -19.81 2.96 11.48
N SER A 278 -19.03 4.01 11.18
CA SER A 278 -19.51 5.12 10.35
C SER A 278 -19.35 4.88 8.85
N TYR A 279 -18.28 4.20 8.43
CA TYR A 279 -17.95 4.05 7.01
C TYR A 279 -18.76 2.97 6.29
N PRO A 280 -19.04 1.79 6.86
CA PRO A 280 -19.80 0.78 6.13
C PRO A 280 -21.21 1.26 5.71
N PRO A 281 -22.00 1.94 6.58
CA PRO A 281 -23.26 2.54 6.14
C PRO A 281 -23.06 3.62 5.07
N ALA A 282 -22.07 4.51 5.23
CA ALA A 282 -21.79 5.56 4.26
C ALA A 282 -21.41 5.03 2.87
N TRP A 283 -20.63 3.93 2.81
CA TRP A 283 -20.32 3.27 1.54
C TRP A 283 -21.52 2.55 0.95
N ASN A 284 -22.32 1.86 1.76
CA ASN A 284 -23.56 1.25 1.28
C ASN A 284 -24.50 2.31 0.70
N ASP A 285 -24.72 3.40 1.41
CA ASP A 285 -25.54 4.52 0.95
C ASP A 285 -24.96 5.11 -0.34
N PHE A 286 -23.65 5.28 -0.42
CA PHE A 286 -23.02 5.79 -1.63
C PHE A 286 -23.17 4.85 -2.84
N VAL A 287 -22.96 3.55 -2.66
CA VAL A 287 -23.01 2.57 -3.75
C VAL A 287 -24.45 2.36 -4.22
N TYR A 288 -25.38 2.21 -3.28
CA TYR A 288 -26.76 1.79 -3.57
C TYR A 288 -27.76 2.96 -3.67
N ALA A 289 -27.34 4.21 -3.41
CA ALA A 289 -28.23 5.35 -3.52
C ALA A 289 -28.83 5.50 -4.93
N THR A 290 -30.05 6.01 -4.96
CA THR A 290 -30.64 6.59 -6.17
C THR A 290 -30.41 8.09 -6.12
N TYR A 291 -29.62 8.59 -7.07
CA TYR A 291 -29.30 10.01 -7.14
C TYR A 291 -30.25 10.77 -8.08
N PRO A 292 -30.58 12.03 -7.79
CA PRO A 292 -31.39 12.85 -8.69
C PRO A 292 -30.71 13.01 -10.07
N PRO A 293 -31.49 13.02 -11.18
CA PRO A 293 -30.95 13.31 -12.51
C PRO A 293 -30.19 14.64 -12.53
N GLY A 294 -28.99 14.65 -13.12
CA GLY A 294 -28.15 15.84 -13.24
C GLY A 294 -27.32 16.18 -11.99
N SER A 295 -27.38 15.37 -10.92
CA SER A 295 -26.54 15.55 -9.73
C SER A 295 -25.04 15.26 -9.97
N GLY A 296 -24.72 14.60 -11.09
CA GLY A 296 -23.39 14.12 -11.40
C GLY A 296 -23.03 12.80 -10.70
N TYR A 297 -23.92 12.24 -9.89
CA TYR A 297 -23.77 10.94 -9.24
C TYR A 297 -24.68 9.92 -9.91
N GLU A 298 -24.28 8.65 -9.84
CA GLU A 298 -25.03 7.51 -10.37
C GLU A 298 -25.07 6.40 -9.32
N ASN A 299 -25.95 5.42 -9.48
CA ASN A 299 -25.88 4.20 -8.67
C ASN A 299 -24.66 3.39 -9.11
N TYR A 300 -23.84 2.95 -8.15
CA TYR A 300 -22.55 2.30 -8.41
C TYR A 300 -22.55 0.79 -8.11
N GLU A 301 -23.72 0.16 -7.94
CA GLU A 301 -23.83 -1.26 -7.56
C GLU A 301 -23.13 -2.23 -8.54
N ASN A 302 -22.99 -1.81 -9.80
CA ASN A 302 -22.39 -2.61 -10.87
C ASN A 302 -20.87 -2.39 -11.03
N TYR A 303 -20.25 -1.62 -10.13
CA TYR A 303 -18.82 -1.37 -10.14
C TYR A 303 -18.12 -2.04 -8.96
N LEU A 304 -16.86 -2.43 -9.17
CA LEU A 304 -16.03 -2.95 -8.10
C LEU A 304 -15.66 -1.82 -7.13
N LEU A 305 -16.10 -1.92 -5.88
CA LEU A 305 -15.61 -1.11 -4.78
C LEU A 305 -14.82 -1.99 -3.80
N ILE A 306 -13.58 -1.63 -3.54
CA ILE A 306 -12.74 -2.24 -2.51
C ILE A 306 -12.71 -1.25 -1.34
N PRO A 307 -13.44 -1.52 -0.24
CA PRO A 307 -13.49 -0.60 0.89
C PRO A 307 -12.12 -0.51 1.58
N GLY A 308 -11.64 0.71 1.80
CA GLY A 308 -10.43 0.97 2.58
C GLY A 308 -10.74 0.97 4.08
N GLY A 309 -9.83 0.51 4.93
CA GLY A 309 -9.98 0.55 6.40
C GLY A 309 -8.83 1.31 7.06
N ILE A 310 -9.10 2.00 8.16
CA ILE A 310 -8.06 2.49 9.08
C ILE A 310 -8.39 2.09 10.52
N SER A 311 -7.37 1.83 11.32
CA SER A 311 -7.50 1.55 12.75
C SER A 311 -7.68 2.82 13.60
N GLY A 312 -7.57 3.99 12.99
CA GLY A 312 -7.72 5.29 13.62
C GLY A 312 -7.06 6.40 12.81
N TYR A 313 -7.43 7.64 13.10
CA TYR A 313 -6.82 8.83 12.50
C TYR A 313 -6.50 9.83 13.60
N ASP A 314 -5.26 10.29 13.63
CA ASP A 314 -4.87 11.42 14.46
C ASP A 314 -4.41 12.56 13.56
N PRO A 315 -5.20 13.65 13.43
CA PRO A 315 -4.84 14.76 12.56
C PRO A 315 -3.62 15.54 13.09
N ARG A 316 -3.17 15.32 14.33
CA ARG A 316 -2.08 16.12 14.91
C ARG A 316 -0.72 15.72 14.32
N PRO A 317 0.20 16.68 14.08
CA PRO A 317 0.04 18.13 14.22
C PRO A 317 -0.56 18.84 12.99
N TRP A 318 -0.87 18.11 11.92
CA TRP A 318 -1.12 18.65 10.58
C TRP A 318 -2.55 19.20 10.36
N GLY A 319 -3.49 18.89 11.23
CA GLY A 319 -4.88 19.32 11.15
C GLY A 319 -5.33 20.16 12.35
N LYS A 320 -6.19 21.16 12.07
CA LYS A 320 -6.94 21.91 13.09
C LYS A 320 -8.08 21.04 13.64
N GLY A 321 -7.77 20.01 14.42
CA GLY A 321 -8.77 19.21 15.11
C GLY A 321 -9.17 19.86 16.43
N THR A 322 -10.46 20.14 16.62
CA THR A 322 -11.02 20.41 17.95
C THR A 322 -10.83 19.16 18.81
N ILE A 323 -10.37 19.34 20.04
CA ILE A 323 -10.12 18.27 21.00
C ILE A 323 -11.42 17.49 21.22
N ILE A 324 -11.47 16.20 20.88
CA ILE A 324 -12.43 15.29 21.49
C ILE A 324 -11.66 14.44 22.49
N THR A 325 -11.88 14.74 23.76
CA THR A 325 -11.41 13.95 24.90
C THR A 325 -12.27 12.69 25.02
N SER A 326 -12.14 11.74 24.10
CA SER A 326 -12.60 10.39 24.41
C SER A 326 -11.59 9.78 25.38
N THR A 327 -12.06 9.55 26.60
CA THR A 327 -11.30 8.83 27.62
C THR A 327 -10.95 7.46 27.04
N PRO A 328 -9.68 7.01 27.11
CA PRO A 328 -9.33 5.68 26.63
C PRO A 328 -10.14 4.65 27.40
N THR A 329 -11.01 3.93 26.71
CA THR A 329 -11.62 2.72 27.26
C THR A 329 -10.50 1.70 27.39
N PRO A 330 -10.24 1.13 28.59
CA PRO A 330 -9.21 0.12 28.75
C PRO A 330 -9.50 -1.05 27.79
N ALA A 331 -8.49 -1.45 27.03
CA ALA A 331 -8.54 -2.70 26.28
C ALA A 331 -8.85 -3.85 27.25
N ARG A 332 -9.88 -4.64 26.93
CA ARG A 332 -10.15 -5.92 27.60
C ARG A 332 -9.31 -7.03 27.00
#